data_AF-A0A936FZM7-F1
#
_entry.id   AF-A0A936FZM7-F1
#
_cell.length_a   1.000
_cell.length_b   1.000
_cell.length_c   1.000
_cell.angle_alpha   90.00
_cell.angle_beta   90.00
_cell.angle_gamma   90.00
#
_symmetry.space_group_name_H-M   'P 1'
#
loop_
_entity.id
_entity.type
_entity.pdbx_description
1 polymer ?
#
loop_
_entity_poly.entity_id
_entity_poly.type
_entity_poly.pdbx_seq_one_letter_code
_entity_poly.pdbx_strand_id
1 'polypeptide(L)' 'MPIEAGPYCEHCVDASGRLQDFDTRFERMVGWAQRTGADRATAEAQTRAHMRGMPAWRDHPQLAERP' A
#
# COMPACT_ATOMS: atom_id res chain seq x y z
N MET A 1 8.44 5.74 -16.86
CA MET A 1 7.90 6.56 -15.77
C MET A 1 8.53 7.94 -15.90
N PRO A 2 7.80 8.98 -16.36
CA PRO A 2 8.37 10.33 -16.46
C PRO A 2 8.63 10.87 -15.05
N ILE A 3 9.72 11.63 -14.94
CA ILE A 3 10.37 12.07 -13.69
C ILE A 3 9.51 13.14 -12.94
N GLU A 4 8.42 13.59 -13.56
CA GLU A 4 7.60 14.72 -13.08
C GLU A 4 6.56 14.35 -12.01
N ALA A 5 6.35 13.06 -11.74
CA ALA A 5 5.39 12.56 -10.76
C ALA A 5 6.00 12.30 -9.37
N GLY A 6 6.99 13.09 -8.93
CA GLY A 6 7.58 12.94 -7.59
C GLY A 6 8.16 11.54 -7.27
N PRO A 7 8.61 11.29 -6.03
CA PRO A 7 9.17 10.00 -5.63
C PRO A 7 8.13 8.89 -5.42
N TYR A 8 6.83 9.19 -5.51
CA TYR A 8 5.73 8.30 -5.12
C TYR A 8 4.71 8.13 -6.26
N CYS A 9 4.06 6.97 -6.34
CA CYS A 9 3.02 6.74 -7.34
C CYS A 9 1.81 7.66 -7.13
N GLU A 10 1.08 8.03 -8.19
CA GLU A 10 -0.12 8.88 -8.08
C GLU A 10 -1.20 8.29 -7.15
N HIS A 11 -1.27 6.96 -7.05
CA HIS A 11 -2.18 6.26 -6.16
C HIS A 11 -1.67 6.16 -4.71
N CYS A 12 -0.41 6.48 -4.49
CA CYS A 12 0.29 6.41 -3.21
C CYS A 12 0.22 7.75 -2.47
N VAL A 13 -0.07 8.83 -3.19
CA VAL A 13 -0.18 10.18 -2.63
C VAL A 13 -1.63 10.59 -2.39
N ASP A 14 -1.84 11.58 -1.54
CA ASP A 14 -3.12 12.24 -1.30
C ASP A 14 -3.35 13.37 -2.32
N ALA A 15 -4.46 14.11 -2.16
CA ALA A 15 -4.81 15.24 -3.01
C ALA A 15 -3.80 16.41 -2.95
N SER A 16 -2.90 16.42 -1.96
CA SER A 16 -1.82 17.39 -1.79
C SER A 16 -0.47 16.86 -2.30
N GLY A 17 -0.42 15.66 -2.87
CA GLY A 17 0.80 15.03 -3.36
C GLY A 17 1.69 14.44 -2.26
N ARG A 18 1.20 14.34 -1.02
CA ARG A 18 1.94 13.71 0.10
C ARG A 18 1.61 12.24 0.17
N LEU A 19 2.59 11.41 0.53
CA LEU A 19 2.35 9.98 0.76
C LEU A 19 1.22 9.82 1.78
N GLN A 20 0.19 9.04 1.43
CA GLN A 20 -0.87 8.66 2.36
C GLN A 20 -0.27 7.95 3.57
N ASP A 21 -0.94 7.93 4.72
CA ASP A 21 -0.51 7.09 5.84
C ASP A 21 -0.69 5.59 5.52
N PHE A 22 0.05 4.76 6.26
CA PHE A 22 0.06 3.31 6.03
C PHE A 22 -1.34 2.72 6.17
N ASP A 23 -2.06 3.02 7.26
CA ASP A 23 -3.35 2.43 7.57
C ASP A 23 -4.39 2.77 6.49
N THR A 24 -4.42 4.02 6.03
CA THR A 24 -5.29 4.49 4.94
C THR A 24 -4.97 3.77 3.64
N ARG A 25 -3.68 3.66 3.28
CA ARG A 25 -3.29 2.99 2.04
C ARG A 25 -3.59 1.49 2.11
N PHE A 26 -3.30 0.87 3.25
CA PHE A 26 -3.54 -0.53 3.54
C PHE A 26 -5.04 -0.86 3.43
N GLU A 27 -5.90 -0.16 4.15
CA GLU A 27 -7.35 -0.36 4.10
C GLU A 27 -7.94 -0.17 2.70
N ARG A 28 -7.47 0.85 1.95
CA ARG A 28 -7.90 1.07 0.57
C ARG A 28 -7.54 -0.09 -0.35
N MET A 29 -6.34 -0.63 -0.20
CA MET A 29 -5.86 -1.77 -0.99
C MET A 29 -6.57 -3.07 -0.61
N VAL A 30 -6.76 -3.33 0.69
CA VAL A 30 -7.52 -4.48 1.18
C VAL A 30 -8.97 -4.39 0.70
N GLY A 31 -9.60 -3.23 0.83
CA GLY A 31 -10.97 -3.01 0.33
C GLY A 31 -11.08 -3.20 -1.19
N TRP A 32 -10.05 -2.86 -1.96
CA TRP A 32 -10.01 -3.15 -3.39
C TRP A 32 -9.90 -4.66 -3.67
N ALA A 33 -9.00 -5.36 -2.98
CA ALA A 33 -8.84 -6.81 -3.11
C ALA A 33 -10.12 -7.57 -2.70
N GLN A 34 -10.83 -7.10 -1.67
CA GLN A 34 -12.14 -7.65 -1.28
C GLN A 34 -13.20 -7.44 -2.37
N ARG A 35 -13.22 -6.27 -3.04
CA ARG A 35 -14.11 -6.04 -4.18
C ARG A 35 -13.79 -6.94 -5.38
N THR A 36 -12.54 -7.37 -5.53
CA THR A 36 -12.14 -8.33 -6.57
C THR A 36 -12.40 -9.79 -6.20
N GLY A 37 -12.97 -10.05 -5.01
CA GLY A 37 -13.40 -11.39 -4.57
C GLY A 37 -12.45 -12.09 -3.61
N ALA A 38 -11.41 -11.42 -3.10
CA ALA A 38 -10.59 -11.99 -2.02
C ALA A 38 -11.32 -11.90 -0.68
N ASP A 39 -11.15 -12.90 0.18
CA ASP A 39 -11.54 -12.75 1.59
C ASP A 39 -10.61 -11.76 2.30
N ARG A 40 -11.04 -11.26 3.47
CA ARG A 40 -10.29 -10.22 4.19
C ARG A 40 -8.86 -10.67 4.52
N ALA A 41 -8.68 -11.91 4.97
CA ALA A 41 -7.38 -12.45 5.35
C ALA A 41 -6.41 -12.54 4.15
N THR A 42 -6.89 -13.04 3.00
CA THR A 42 -6.09 -13.10 1.77
C THR A 42 -5.79 -11.71 1.24
N ALA A 43 -6.78 -10.81 1.26
CA ALA A 43 -6.61 -9.42 0.85
C ALA A 43 -5.54 -8.69 1.69
N GLU A 44 -5.53 -8.90 3.01
CA GLU A 44 -4.49 -8.37 3.89
C GLU A 44 -3.11 -8.96 3.58
N ALA A 45 -3.00 -10.29 3.44
CA ALA A 45 -1.73 -10.95 3.13
C ALA A 45 -1.14 -10.50 1.78
N GLN A 46 -1.98 -10.44 0.74
CA GLN A 46 -1.59 -9.94 -0.58
C GLN A 46 -1.18 -8.46 -0.53
N THR A 47 -1.92 -7.64 0.22
CA THR A 47 -1.59 -6.23 0.41
C THR A 47 -0.24 -6.07 1.12
N ARG A 48 0.02 -6.83 2.18
CA ARG A 48 1.32 -6.81 2.87
C ARG A 48 2.46 -7.21 1.94
N ALA A 49 2.31 -8.29 1.18
CA ALA A 49 3.31 -8.74 0.21
C ALA A 49 3.59 -7.69 -0.87
N HIS A 50 2.53 -7.06 -1.39
CA HIS A 50 2.64 -6.03 -2.40
C HIS A 50 3.32 -4.76 -1.86
N MET A 51 2.95 -4.31 -0.65
CA MET A 51 3.56 -3.13 -0.03
C MET A 51 5.03 -3.38 0.36
N ARG A 52 5.43 -4.61 0.73
CA ARG A 52 6.84 -4.97 0.92
C ARG A 52 7.69 -4.81 -0.34
N GLY A 53 7.09 -4.89 -1.52
CA GLY A 53 7.76 -4.63 -2.80
C GLY A 53 7.97 -3.14 -3.11
N MET A 54 7.32 -2.23 -2.37
CA MET A 54 7.40 -0.79 -2.61
C MET A 54 8.47 -0.12 -1.74
N PRO A 55 9.37 0.71 -2.31
CA PRO A 55 10.41 1.42 -1.55
C PRO A 55 9.87 2.29 -0.40
N ALA A 56 8.68 2.89 -0.58
CA ALA A 56 8.06 3.76 0.42
C ALA A 56 7.55 3.00 1.66
N TRP A 57 7.33 1.68 1.54
CA TRP A 57 6.62 0.88 2.53
C TRP A 57 7.40 -0.32 3.03
N ARG A 58 8.37 -0.83 2.27
CA ARG A 58 9.17 -2.03 2.60
C ARG A 58 9.71 -2.09 4.03
N ASP A 59 10.08 -0.93 4.59
CA ASP A 59 10.70 -0.82 5.91
C ASP A 59 9.68 -0.41 7.00
N HIS A 60 8.36 -0.46 6.72
CA HIS A 60 7.31 -0.09 7.67
C HIS A 60 7.16 -1.13 8.79
N PRO A 61 7.06 -0.72 10.08
CA PRO A 61 6.99 -1.66 11.21
C PRO A 61 5.78 -2.61 11.16
N GLN A 62 4.64 -2.18 10.60
CA GLN A 62 3.47 -3.04 10.42
C GLN A 62 3.62 -4.10 9.30
N LEU A 63 4.58 -3.93 8.39
CA LEU A 63 4.92 -4.93 7.36
C LEU A 63 6.05 -5.85 7.79
N ALA A 64 6.81 -5.45 8.79
CA ALA A 64 7.93 -6.21 9.32
C ALA A 64 7.50 -7.43 10.16
N GLU A 65 6.23 -7.88 10.08
CA GLU A 65 5.63 -9.02 10.81
C GLU A 65 6.70 -9.89 11.48
N ARG A 66 6.95 -9.55 12.74
CA ARG A 66 7.92 -10.17 13.63
C ARG A 66 7.57 -11.65 13.82
N PRO A 67 8.52 -12.59 13.69
CA PRO A 67 8.68 -13.64 14.68
C PRO A 67 9.22 -13.06 16.00
#